data_AF-A0A0M1J3U0-F1
#
_entry.id   AF-A0A0M1J3U0-F1
#
_cell.length_a   1.000
_cell.length_b   1.000
_cell.length_c   1.000
_cell.angle_alpha   90.00
_cell.angle_beta   90.00
_cell.angle_gamma   90.00
#
_symmetry.space_group_name_H-M   'P 1'
#
loop_
_entity.id
_entity.type
_entity.pdbx_description
1 polymer ?
#
loop_
_entity_poly.entity_id
_entity_poly.type
_entity_poly.pdbx_seq_one_letter_code
_entity_poly.pdbx_strand_id
1 'polypeptide(L)' 'RQCEDAWYRSRSRPCLQYQLKRCSAPCVGLVTPEIYAQEVNNTILFLEGKATQIIDTLVQRMETAGMANIKTF' A
#
# COMPACT_ATOMS: atom_id res chain seq x y z
N ARG A 1 7.54 -14.41 -8.63
CA ARG A 1 7.93 -13.66 -9.85
C ARG A 1 7.65 -12.19 -9.61
N GLN A 2 8.72 -11.42 -9.39
CA GLN A 2 8.70 -9.95 -9.42
C GLN A 2 8.38 -9.52 -10.87
N CYS A 3 7.64 -8.42 -11.05
CA CYS A 3 7.37 -7.91 -12.38
C CYS A 3 8.67 -7.37 -12.95
N GLU A 4 9.15 -7.94 -14.05
CA GLU A 4 10.23 -7.36 -14.82
C GLU A 4 9.70 -6.15 -15.63
N ASP A 5 10.55 -5.16 -15.90
CA ASP A 5 10.13 -3.84 -16.41
C ASP A 5 9.37 -3.88 -17.74
N ALA A 6 9.79 -4.73 -18.68
CA ALA A 6 9.12 -4.85 -19.97
C ALA A 6 7.67 -5.34 -19.84
N TRP A 7 7.41 -6.21 -18.85
CA TRP A 7 6.10 -6.74 -18.54
C TRP A 7 5.31 -5.78 -17.67
N TYR A 8 5.97 -5.00 -16.80
CA TYR A 8 5.29 -3.98 -16.02
C TYR A 8 4.60 -2.94 -16.91
N ARG A 9 5.30 -2.45 -17.95
CA ARG A 9 4.82 -1.37 -18.83
C ARG A 9 3.79 -1.80 -19.87
N SER A 10 3.79 -3.09 -20.25
CA SER A 10 2.95 -3.62 -21.34
C SER A 10 1.65 -4.29 -20.86
N ARG A 11 1.35 -4.24 -19.55
CA ARG A 11 0.17 -4.89 -18.99
C ARG A 11 -1.10 -4.08 -19.26
N SER A 12 -2.10 -4.77 -19.81
CA SER A 12 -3.48 -4.28 -19.88
C SER A 12 -4.41 -4.92 -18.84
N ARG A 13 -3.97 -6.01 -18.18
CA ARG A 13 -4.75 -6.75 -17.18
C ARG A 13 -3.91 -7.08 -15.94
N PRO A 14 -4.50 -7.03 -14.72
CA PRO A 14 -3.78 -7.34 -13.50
C PRO A 14 -3.29 -8.79 -13.49
N CYS A 15 -2.16 -9.02 -12.83
CA CYS A 15 -1.53 -10.34 -12.76
C CYS A 15 -2.14 -11.22 -11.66
N LEU A 16 -1.76 -12.50 -11.66
CA LEU A 16 -2.15 -13.44 -10.62
C LEU A 16 -1.78 -12.97 -9.20
N GLN A 17 -0.68 -12.22 -9.03
CA GLN A 17 -0.31 -11.71 -7.70
C GLN A 17 -1.35 -10.73 -7.14
N TYR A 18 -1.96 -9.91 -7.99
CA TYR A 18 -3.07 -9.05 -7.58
C TYR A 18 -4.31 -9.87 -7.19
N GLN A 19 -4.63 -10.90 -7.97
CA GLN A 19 -5.75 -11.80 -7.68
C GLN A 19 -5.56 -12.54 -6.35
N LEU A 20 -4.31 -12.92 -6.05
CA LEU A 20 -3.89 -13.52 -4.77
C LEU A 20 -3.70 -12.48 -3.64
N LYS A 21 -4.05 -11.21 -3.87
CA LYS A 21 -3.93 -10.10 -2.89
C LYS A 21 -2.51 -9.84 -2.38
N ARG A 22 -1.50 -10.21 -3.15
CA ARG A 22 -0.07 -9.99 -2.84
C ARG A 22 0.51 -8.73 -3.48
N CYS A 23 -0.27 -8.04 -4.32
CA CYS A 23 0.14 -6.84 -5.04
C CYS A 23 -1.06 -5.91 -5.21
N SER A 24 -0.83 -4.59 -5.14
CA SER A 24 -1.83 -3.54 -5.35
C SER A 24 -2.09 -3.19 -6.84
N ALA A 25 -1.44 -3.92 -7.77
CA ALA A 25 -1.54 -3.75 -9.22
C ALA A 25 -1.24 -2.33 -9.75
N PRO A 26 -0.07 -1.75 -9.41
CA PRO A 26 0.35 -0.45 -9.94
C PRO A 26 0.60 -0.49 -11.47
N CYS A 27 0.93 -1.66 -12.03
CA CYS A 27 1.16 -1.85 -13.46
C CYS A 27 -0.06 -1.60 -14.36
N VAL A 28 -1.27 -1.58 -13.80
CA VAL A 28 -2.53 -1.30 -14.53
C VAL A 28 -3.33 -0.16 -13.90
N GLY A 29 -2.70 0.64 -13.01
CA GLY A 29 -3.33 1.82 -12.42
C GLY A 29 -4.47 1.53 -11.43
N LEU A 30 -4.54 0.33 -10.85
CA LEU A 30 -5.54 0.01 -9.81
C LEU A 30 -5.20 0.60 -8.44
N VAL A 31 -3.99 1.15 -8.30
CA VAL A 31 -3.53 1.95 -7.17
C VAL A 31 -2.88 3.21 -7.75
N THR A 32 -3.05 4.35 -7.06
CA THR A 32 -2.42 5.59 -7.51
C THR A 32 -0.92 5.57 -7.23
N PRO A 33 -0.10 6.31 -7.99
CA PRO A 33 1.34 6.40 -7.75
C PRO A 33 1.67 6.86 -6.33
N GLU A 34 0.87 7.77 -5.76
CA GLU A 34 1.09 8.34 -4.43
C GLU A 34 0.85 7.30 -3.34
N ILE A 35 -0.25 6.55 -3.44
CA ILE A 35 -0.57 5.48 -2.50
C ILE A 35 0.49 4.39 -2.59
N TYR A 36 0.85 3.97 -3.80
CA TYR A 36 1.88 2.95 -3.99
C TYR A 36 3.24 3.38 -3.43
N ALA A 37 3.64 4.64 -3.64
CA ALA A 37 4.87 5.19 -3.06
C ALA A 37 4.81 5.18 -1.52
N GLN A 38 3.66 5.49 -0.92
CA GLN A 38 3.48 5.39 0.53
C GLN A 38 3.64 3.94 1.02
N GLU A 39 3.04 2.96 0.34
CA GLU A 39 3.18 1.53 0.66
C GLU A 39 4.65 1.06 0.61
N VAL A 40 5.38 1.48 -0.44
CA VAL A 40 6.81 1.18 -0.60
C VAL A 40 7.63 1.83 0.52
N ASN A 41 7.40 3.10 0.85
CA ASN A 41 8.10 3.79 1.92
C ASN A 41 7.88 3.11 3.29
N ASN A 42 6.65 2.71 3.60
CA ASN A 42 6.35 1.96 4.81
C ASN A 42 7.10 0.62 4.86
N THR A 43 7.19 -0.07 3.72
CA THR A 43 7.93 -1.33 3.61
C THR A 43 9.43 -1.13 3.86
N ILE A 44 10.01 -0.05 3.33
CA ILE A 44 11.42 0.31 3.57
C ILE A 44 11.64 0.59 5.05
N LEU A 45 10.82 1.45 5.66
CA LEU A 45 10.91 1.76 7.10
C LEU A 45 10.80 0.52 7.98
N PHE A 46 9.94 -0.43 7.60
CA PHE A 46 9.81 -1.69 8.31
C PHE A 46 11.09 -2.52 8.25
N LEU A 47 11.70 -2.63 7.06
CA LEU A 47 12.96 -3.35 6.86
C LEU A 47 14.15 -2.67 7.54
N GLU A 48 14.11 -1.35 7.73
CA GLU A 48 15.09 -0.57 8.51
C GLU A 48 14.93 -0.73 10.03
N GLY A 49 13.97 -1.54 10.50
CA GLY A 49 13.72 -1.74 11.93
C GLY A 49 12.94 -0.61 12.59
N LYS A 50 12.41 0.36 11.83
CA LYS A 50 11.56 1.45 12.33
C LYS A 50 10.08 1.04 12.45
N ALA A 51 9.83 -0.24 12.73
CA ALA A 51 8.48 -0.80 12.79
C ALA A 51 7.61 -0.10 13.86
N THR A 52 8.18 0.33 14.98
CA THR A 52 7.47 1.05 16.04
C THR A 52 6.84 2.34 15.52
N GLN A 53 7.58 3.13 14.73
CA GLN A 53 7.07 4.38 14.14
C GLN A 53 5.87 4.14 13.21
N ILE A 54 5.89 3.02 12.48
CA ILE A 54 4.80 2.61 11.59
C ILE A 54 3.57 2.25 12.43
N ILE A 55 3.75 1.45 13.49
CA ILE A 55 2.67 1.03 14.40
C ILE A 55 2.04 2.25 15.07
N ASP A 56 2.84 3.17 15.61
CA ASP A 56 2.35 4.38 16.27
C ASP A 56 1.50 5.23 15.30
N THR A 57 1.97 5.37 14.05
CA THR A 57 1.23 6.08 13.00
C THR A 57 -0.10 5.39 12.67
N LEU A 58 -0.12 4.06 12.64
CA LEU A 58 -1.34 3.27 12.42
C LEU A 58 -2.33 3.42 13.57
N VAL A 59 -1.86 3.37 14.83
CA VAL A 59 -2.70 3.58 16.02
C VAL A 59 -3.32 4.96 15.98
N GLN A 60 -2.54 6.01 15.72
CA GLN A 60 -3.04 7.38 15.60
C GLN A 60 -4.09 7.53 14.48
N ARG A 61 -3.89 6.86 13.33
CA ARG A 61 -4.88 6.83 12.25
C ARG A 61 -6.17 6.15 12.67
N MET A 62 -6.10 5.04 13.39
CA MET A 62 -7.27 4.32 13.91
C MET A 62 -8.04 5.16 14.93
N GLU A 63 -7.34 5.79 15.88
CA GLU A 63 -7.94 6.69 16.87
C GLU A 63 -8.64 7.87 16.20
N THR A 64 -7.99 8.50 15.22
CA THR A 64 -8.56 9.62 14.45
C THR A 64 -9.80 9.20 13.67
N ALA A 65 -9.77 8.05 13.00
CA ALA A 65 -10.93 7.51 12.28
C ALA A 65 -12.08 7.16 13.24
N GLY A 66 -11.78 6.58 14.41
CA GLY A 66 -12.76 6.31 15.47
C GLY A 66 -13.42 7.59 15.99
N MET A 67 -12.64 8.63 16.27
CA MET A 67 -13.16 9.93 16.70
C MET A 67 -13.99 10.62 15.61
N ALA A 68 -13.59 10.52 14.34
CA ALA A 68 -14.37 11.04 13.22
C ALA A 68 -15.73 10.31 13.09
N ASN A 69 -15.74 8.99 13.27
CA ASN A 69 -16.97 8.20 13.28
C ASN A 69 -17.89 8.57 14.45
N ILE A 70 -17.35 8.83 15.65
CA ILE A 70 -18.13 9.26 16.83
C ILE A 70 -18.75 10.66 16.63
N LYS A 71 -18.10 11.56 15.90
CA LYS A 71 -18.61 12.92 15.62
C LYS A 71 -19.67 13.01 14.52
N THR A 72 -19.89 11.92 13.78
CA THR A 72 -20.81 11.89 12.63
C THR A 72 -22.16 11.22 12.97
N PHE A 73 -22.29 10.66 14.18
CA PHE A 73 -23.56 10.29 14.82
C PHE A 73 -24.04 11.42 15.75
#